data_AF-A0A914GA56-F1
#
_entry.id   AF-A0A914GA56-F1
#
_cell.length_a   1.000
_cell.length_b   1.000
_cell.length_c   1.000
_cell.angle_alpha   90.00
_cell.angle_beta   90.00
_cell.angle_gamma   90.00
#
_symmetry.space_group_name_H-M   'P 1'
#
loop_
_entity.id
_entity.type
_entity.pdbx_description
1 polymer ?
#
loop_
_entity_poly.entity_id
_entity_poly.type
_entity_poly.pdbx_seq_one_letter_code
_entity_poly.pdbx_strand_id
1 'polypeptide(L)'
;MREDGTVLPKQITGICANQQYRLERCVMQAHWAGLFPDKTLPDFDRAGYKRFNRYWDDDWDMYRTEVKVKPGSWFYVHQHRPRAALFNGNNKNLKQAKETSAS
;
A
#
# COMPACT_ATOMS: atom_id res chain seq x y z
N MET A 1 12.33 -19.45 10.28
CA MET A 1 11.41 -18.97 11.33
C MET A 1 11.74 -19.71 12.60
N ARG A 2 11.63 -19.08 13.77
CA ARG A 2 11.83 -19.73 15.06
C ARG A 2 10.66 -20.69 15.38
N GLU A 3 10.78 -21.41 16.49
CA GLU A 3 9.73 -22.32 16.96
C GLU A 3 8.47 -21.56 17.39
N ASP A 4 8.63 -20.37 17.99
CA ASP A 4 7.57 -19.45 18.42
C ASP A 4 6.83 -18.73 17.28
N GLY A 5 7.23 -18.95 16.03
CA GLY A 5 6.64 -18.28 14.87
C GLY A 5 7.27 -16.94 14.48
N THR A 6 8.30 -16.47 15.20
CA THR A 6 8.98 -15.21 14.87
C THR A 6 10.05 -15.38 13.80
N VAL A 7 10.32 -14.32 13.03
CA VAL A 7 11.32 -14.34 11.95
C VAL A 7 12.73 -14.27 12.55
N LEU A 8 13.68 -14.98 11.90
CA LEU A 8 15.09 -14.91 12.29
C LEU A 8 15.71 -13.57 11.87
N PRO A 9 16.63 -13.00 12.66
CA PRO A 9 17.25 -11.73 12.33
C PRO A 9 18.15 -11.86 11.08
N LYS A 10 18.25 -10.76 10.34
CA LYS A 10 19.00 -10.67 9.07
C LYS A 10 20.45 -11.15 9.19
N GLN A 11 21.10 -10.88 10.32
CA GLN A 11 22.48 -11.25 10.59
C GLN A 11 22.70 -12.78 10.58
N ILE A 12 21.65 -13.55 10.90
CA ILE A 12 21.70 -15.01 10.91
C ILE A 12 21.27 -15.57 9.55
N THR A 13 20.24 -14.97 8.93
CA THR A 13 19.68 -15.46 7.67
C THR A 13 20.55 -15.11 6.46
N GLY A 14 21.31 -14.02 6.52
CA GLY A 14 22.18 -13.56 5.43
C GLY A 14 21.45 -12.94 4.23
N ILE A 15 20.12 -12.77 4.30
CA ILE A 15 19.34 -12.23 3.19
C ILE A 15 19.45 -10.70 3.07
N CYS A 16 19.16 -10.15 1.89
CA CYS A 16 19.23 -8.70 1.68
C CYS A 16 18.12 -7.97 2.47
N ALA A 17 18.29 -6.66 2.70
CA ALA A 17 17.34 -5.89 3.52
C ALA A 17 15.91 -5.92 2.94
N ASN A 18 15.78 -5.81 1.62
CA ASN A 18 14.48 -5.83 0.95
C ASN A 18 13.83 -7.22 1.02
N GLN A 19 14.60 -8.29 0.91
CA GLN A 19 14.10 -9.65 1.05
C GLN A 19 13.67 -9.95 2.48
N GLN A 20 14.45 -9.52 3.48
CA GLN A 20 14.09 -9.64 4.89
C GLN A 20 12.75 -8.95 5.15
N TYR A 21 12.59 -7.72 4.65
CA TYR A 21 11.34 -6.97 4.81
C TYR A 21 10.14 -7.71 4.20
N ARG A 22 10.25 -8.17 2.95
CA ARG A 22 9.18 -8.94 2.29
C ARG A 22 8.85 -10.22 3.04
N LEU A 23 9.88 -10.93 3.52
CA LEU A 23 9.71 -12.18 4.27
C LEU A 23 8.99 -11.94 5.59
N GLU A 24 9.31 -10.87 6.32
CA GLU A 24 8.62 -10.49 7.55
C GLU A 24 7.13 -10.17 7.30
N ARG A 25 6.82 -9.46 6.20
CA ARG A 25 5.43 -9.20 5.77
C ARG A 25 4.68 -10.50 5.48
N CYS A 26 5.25 -11.37 4.66
CA CYS A 26 4.62 -12.63 4.27
C CYS A 26 4.41 -13.57 5.47
N VAL A 27 5.36 -13.62 6.41
CA VAL A 27 5.21 -14.44 7.64
C VAL A 27 4.07 -13.92 8.50
N MET A 28 3.96 -12.60 8.66
CA MET A 28 2.85 -11.98 9.39
C MET A 28 1.50 -12.26 8.71
N GLN A 29 1.43 -12.14 7.38
CA GLN A 29 0.23 -12.51 6.61
C GLN A 29 -0.14 -13.98 6.82
N ALA A 30 0.83 -14.89 6.70
CA ALA A 30 0.59 -16.32 6.87
C ALA A 30 0.11 -16.68 8.30
N HIS A 31 0.59 -15.99 9.32
CA HIS A 31 0.08 -16.11 10.70
C HIS A 31 -1.40 -15.75 10.80
N TRP A 32 -1.80 -14.62 10.18
CA TRP A 32 -3.17 -14.14 10.22
C TRP A 32 -4.11 -14.94 9.29
N ALA A 33 -3.58 -15.51 8.22
CA ALA A 33 -4.29 -16.46 7.36
C ALA A 33 -4.45 -17.84 8.03
N GLY A 34 -3.68 -18.09 9.09
CA GLY A 34 -3.74 -19.32 9.86
C GLY A 34 -2.99 -20.50 9.27
N LEU A 35 -2.01 -20.27 8.39
CA LEU A 35 -1.22 -21.32 7.74
C LEU A 35 -0.20 -22.00 8.70
N PHE A 36 0.04 -21.42 9.88
CA PHE A 36 0.97 -21.96 10.87
C PHE A 36 0.25 -22.38 12.15
N PRO A 37 -0.42 -23.55 12.19
CA PRO A 37 -1.08 -24.03 13.40
C PRO A 37 -0.10 -24.41 14.51
N ASP A 38 1.09 -24.90 14.16
CA ASP A 38 2.06 -25.45 15.11
C ASP A 38 3.06 -24.40 15.65
N LYS A 39 3.06 -23.20 15.07
CA LYS A 39 4.04 -22.14 15.36
C LYS A 39 3.37 -20.86 15.83
N THR A 40 2.28 -20.99 16.57
CA THR A 40 1.59 -19.86 17.21
C THR A 40 1.79 -19.91 18.72
N LEU A 41 1.76 -18.73 19.34
CA LEU A 41 1.72 -18.63 20.80
C LEU A 41 0.46 -19.38 21.32
N PRO A 42 0.57 -20.18 22.39
CA PRO A 42 -0.54 -20.96 22.92
C PRO A 42 -1.73 -20.08 23.38
N ASP A 43 -1.46 -18.84 23.78
CA ASP A 43 -2.48 -17.85 24.19
C ASP A 43 -2.99 -16.96 23.04
N PHE A 44 -2.70 -17.30 21.78
CA PHE A 44 -3.17 -16.50 20.65
C PHE A 44 -4.67 -16.70 20.42
N ASP A 45 -5.49 -15.95 21.15
CA ASP A 45 -6.94 -15.99 21.04
C ASP A 45 -7.39 -15.47 19.65
N ARG A 46 -7.81 -16.40 18.79
CA ARG A 46 -8.46 -16.12 17.49
C ARG A 46 -9.95 -15.79 17.64
N ALA A 47 -10.47 -15.45 18.82
CA ALA A 47 -11.86 -15.04 18.96
C ALA A 47 -12.23 -13.78 18.14
N GLY A 48 -13.53 -13.60 17.95
CA GLY A 48 -14.09 -12.39 17.33
C GLY A 48 -13.88 -12.31 15.83
N TYR A 49 -13.25 -11.25 15.35
CA TYR A 49 -13.02 -11.05 13.91
C TYR A 49 -11.80 -11.84 13.39
N LYS A 50 -10.89 -12.27 14.27
CA LYS A 50 -9.63 -12.96 13.94
C LYS A 50 -9.76 -14.47 13.68
N ARG A 51 -10.97 -15.03 13.79
CA ARG A 51 -11.27 -16.47 13.58
C ARG A 51 -11.43 -16.84 12.11
N PHE A 52 -11.75 -15.86 11.26
CA PHE A 52 -11.92 -16.10 9.84
C PHE A 52 -10.56 -16.01 9.15
N ASN A 53 -10.25 -16.98 8.29
CA ASN A 53 -9.03 -16.94 7.50
C ASN A 53 -9.10 -15.73 6.56
N ARG A 54 -8.06 -14.90 6.63
CA ARG A 54 -7.85 -13.77 5.73
C ARG A 54 -6.70 -14.09 4.79
N TYR A 55 -6.86 -13.75 3.52
CA TYR A 55 -5.82 -13.88 2.51
C TYR A 55 -5.50 -12.50 1.92
N TRP A 56 -4.34 -12.39 1.30
CA TRP A 56 -3.80 -11.18 0.70
C TRP A 56 -3.28 -11.48 -0.69
N ASP A 57 -3.38 -10.51 -1.60
CA ASP A 57 -2.90 -10.66 -2.97
C ASP A 57 -1.37 -10.48 -3.08
N ASP A 58 -0.78 -9.61 -2.26
CA ASP A 58 0.67 -9.36 -2.21
C ASP A 58 1.17 -8.90 -0.83
N ASP A 59 2.49 -8.74 -0.67
CA ASP A 59 3.17 -8.42 0.60
C ASP A 59 2.84 -7.01 1.15
N TRP A 60 2.25 -6.14 0.32
CA TRP A 60 1.84 -4.79 0.70
C TRP A 60 0.36 -4.66 1.02
N ASP A 61 -0.44 -5.65 0.63
CA ASP A 61 -1.90 -5.60 0.71
C ASP A 61 -2.41 -5.35 2.13
N MET A 62 -1.72 -5.89 3.14
CA MET A 62 -2.04 -5.65 4.55
C MET A 62 -1.99 -4.17 4.97
N TYR A 63 -1.27 -3.33 4.24
CA TYR A 63 -1.06 -1.90 4.51
C TYR A 63 -1.83 -0.99 3.56
N ARG A 64 -2.53 -1.55 2.57
CA ARG A 64 -3.34 -0.75 1.66
C ARG A 64 -4.55 -0.23 2.41
N THR A 65 -4.74 1.08 2.33
CA THR A 65 -5.97 1.69 2.81
C THR A 65 -7.08 1.35 1.82
N GLU A 66 -8.00 0.46 2.22
CA GLU A 66 -9.23 0.25 1.47
C GLU A 66 -10.13 1.49 1.57
N VAL A 67 -10.42 2.10 0.43
CA VAL A 67 -11.45 3.13 0.36
C VAL A 67 -12.81 2.43 0.40
N LYS A 68 -13.50 2.53 1.54
CA LYS A 68 -14.89 2.03 1.66
C LYS A 68 -15.83 2.93 0.86
N VAL A 69 -16.07 2.57 -0.40
CA VAL A 69 -17.10 3.20 -1.22
C VAL A 69 -18.46 2.80 -0.67
N LYS A 70 -19.20 3.75 -0.09
CA LYS A 70 -20.59 3.52 0.28
C LYS A 70 -21.47 3.69 -0.97
N PRO A 71 -22.37 2.75 -1.28
CA PRO A 71 -23.33 2.96 -2.37
C PRO A 71 -24.12 4.26 -2.10
N GLY A 72 -24.02 5.24 -3.01
CA GLY A 72 -24.66 6.54 -2.89
C GLY A 72 -23.80 7.69 -2.32
N SER A 73 -22.55 7.44 -1.91
CA SER A 73 -21.64 8.54 -1.52
C SER A 73 -20.92 9.12 -2.75
N TRP A 74 -21.08 10.42 -3.00
CA TRP A 74 -20.32 11.14 -4.01
C TRP A 74 -18.93 11.47 -3.48
N PHE A 75 -17.87 10.99 -4.13
CA PHE A 75 -16.50 11.39 -3.83
C PHE A 75 -16.03 12.42 -4.86
N TYR A 76 -15.73 13.64 -4.40
CA TYR A 76 -15.02 14.63 -5.22
C TYR A 76 -13.52 14.44 -4.99
N VAL A 77 -12.84 13.78 -5.91
CA VAL A 77 -11.38 13.67 -5.89
C VAL A 77 -10.81 14.97 -6.44
N HIS A 78 -10.44 15.91 -5.56
CA HIS A 78 -9.77 17.13 -6.00
C HIS A 78 -8.32 16.80 -6.35
N GLN A 79 -8.06 16.55 -7.63
CA GLN A 79 -6.69 16.44 -8.10
C GLN A 79 -6.09 17.85 -8.14
N HIS A 80 -5.17 18.16 -7.23
CA HIS A 80 -4.32 19.33 -7.38
C HIS A 80 -3.55 19.19 -8.68
N ARG A 81 -3.86 20.05 -9.67
CA ARG A 81 -3.12 20.08 -10.93
C ARG A 81 -1.65 20.37 -10.60
N PRO A 82 -0.70 19.49 -10.93
CA PRO A 82 0.71 19.81 -10.78
C PRO A 82 1.02 21.03 -11.65
N ARG A 83 1.85 21.92 -11.10
CA ARG A 83 2.20 23.26 -11.59
C ARG A 83 2.56 23.36 -13.08
N ALA A 84 2.89 22.24 -13.74
CA ALA A 84 3.13 22.15 -15.19
C ALA A 84 1.93 22.57 -16.06
N ALA A 85 0.68 22.41 -15.59
CA ALA A 85 -0.50 22.86 -16.36
C ALA A 85 -0.68 24.39 -16.38
N LEU A 86 0.00 25.13 -15.49
CA LEU A 86 -0.04 26.60 -15.48
C LEU A 86 0.91 27.24 -16.51
N PHE A 87 1.96 26.52 -16.93
CA PHE A 87 2.93 27.05 -17.90
C PHE A 87 2.41 27.08 -19.34
N ASN A 88 1.49 26.17 -19.71
CA ASN A 88 0.94 26.13 -21.08
C ASN A 88 -0.16 27.17 -21.37
N GLY A 89 -0.68 27.85 -20.34
CA GLY A 89 -1.69 28.91 -20.49
C GLY A 89 -1.09 30.24 -20.98
N ASN A 90 0.16 30.52 -20.64
CA ASN A 90 0.78 31.83 -20.93
C ASN A 90 1.24 31.99 -22.39
N ASN A 91 1.50 30.89 -23.10
CA ASN A 91 1.99 30.94 -24.49
C ASN A 91 0.87 31.10 -25.55
N LYS A 92 -0.39 30.86 -25.19
CA LYS A 92 -1.52 31.10 -26.11
C LYS A 92 -1.84 32.59 -26.23
N ASN A 93 -1.73 33.33 -25.12
CA ASN A 93 -1.95 34.78 -25.08
C ASN A 93 -0.83 35.57 -25.76
N LEU A 94 0.41 35.05 -25.80
CA LEU A 94 1.53 35.70 -26.48
C LEU A 94 1.47 35.61 -28.02
N LYS A 95 0.83 34.58 -28.58
CA LYS A 95 0.65 34.47 -30.04
C LYS A 95 -0.44 35.42 -30.54
N GLN A 96 -1.56 35.51 -29.82
CA GLN A 96 -2.64 36.45 -30.15
C GLN A 96 -2.21 37.93 -30.03
N ALA A 97 -1.39 38.29 -29.03
CA ALA A 97 -0.93 39.66 -28.87
C ALA A 97 0.06 40.14 -29.94
N LYS A 98 0.79 39.22 -30.60
CA LYS A 98 1.73 39.55 -31.69
C LYS A 98 1.05 39.67 -33.06
N GLU A 99 -0.07 39.00 -33.26
CA GLU A 99 -0.83 39.06 -34.52
C GLU A 99 -1.69 40.34 -34.61
N THR A 100 -2.10 40.92 -33.49
CA THR A 100 -2.87 42.18 -33.44
C THR A 100 -2.04 43.46 -33.49
N SER A 101 -0.72 43.38 -33.43
CA SER A 101 0.20 44.54 -33.47
C SER A 101 0.96 44.71 -34.78
N ALA A 102 0.59 43.95 -35.82
CA ALA A 102 1.23 43.97 -37.14
C ALA A 102 0.26 44.30 -38.30
N SER A 103 -0.88 44.95 -37.99
CA SER A 103 -1.81 45.52 -38.96
C SER A 103 -2.05 47.00 -38.68
#